data_AF-A0A6B0XXI1-F1
#
_entry.id   AF-A0A6B0XXI1-F1
#
_cell.length_a   1.000
_cell.length_b   1.000
_cell.length_c   1.000
_cell.angle_alpha   90.00
_cell.angle_beta   90.00
_cell.angle_gamma   90.00
#
_symmetry.space_group_name_H-M   'P 1'
#
loop_
_entity.id
_entity.type
_entity.pdbx_description
1 polymer ?
#
loop_
_entity_poly.entity_id
_entity_poly.type
_entity_poly.pdbx_seq_one_letter_code
_entity_poly.pdbx_strand_id
1 'polypeptide(L)'
;MTRLMPIAAVIWMAASGIATAGQTVVVELFTSQGCSSCPPADRILSELAERDDVIALALHVDYWDYLGWKDKFAIPGHTKRQRSFGRAIGKHTIYSPQMV
;
A
#
# COMPACT_ATOMS: atom_id res chain seq x y z
N MET A 1 11.71 -44.22 33.22
CA MET A 1 12.15 -42.96 32.57
C MET A 1 11.18 -42.53 31.46
N THR A 2 9.86 -42.56 31.69
CA THR A 2 8.86 -42.45 30.59
C THR A 2 7.59 -41.66 30.95
N ARG A 3 7.58 -40.85 32.03
CA ARG A 3 6.38 -40.10 32.45
C ARG A 3 6.47 -38.56 32.32
N LEU A 4 7.57 -38.01 31.84
CA LEU A 4 7.75 -36.55 31.68
C LEU A 4 7.29 -36.02 30.32
N MET A 5 7.01 -36.91 29.36
CA MET A 5 6.71 -36.55 27.97
C MET A 5 5.37 -35.82 27.73
N PRO A 6 4.26 -36.02 28.49
CA PRO A 6 3.01 -35.34 28.16
C PRO A 6 2.97 -33.88 28.64
N ILE A 7 3.80 -33.51 29.63
CA ILE A 7 3.79 -32.16 30.22
C ILE A 7 4.47 -31.15 29.28
N ALA A 8 5.55 -31.56 28.60
CA ALA A 8 6.26 -30.69 27.66
C ALA A 8 5.40 -30.28 26.45
N ALA A 9 4.51 -31.16 25.98
CA ALA A 9 3.63 -30.89 24.84
C ALA A 9 2.54 -29.84 25.16
N VAL A 10 2.01 -29.83 26.38
CA VAL A 10 0.97 -28.88 26.81
C VAL A 10 1.53 -27.47 26.95
N ILE A 11 2.78 -27.33 27.40
CA ILE A 11 3.44 -26.02 27.54
C ILE A 11 3.68 -25.37 26.17
N TRP A 12 3.93 -26.17 25.13
CA TRP A 12 4.17 -25.66 23.78
C TRP A 12 2.90 -25.12 23.09
N MET A 13 1.74 -25.72 23.37
CA MET A 13 0.45 -25.20 22.89
C MET A 13 0.03 -23.90 23.58
N ALA A 14 0.38 -23.71 24.87
CA ALA A 14 0.05 -22.49 25.60
C ALA A 14 0.91 -21.27 25.19
N ALA A 15 2.05 -21.48 24.54
CA ALA A 15 2.93 -20.42 24.06
C ALA A 15 2.54 -19.87 22.67
N SER A 16 1.50 -20.40 22.04
CA SER A 16 0.94 -19.84 20.81
C SER A 16 0.18 -18.56 21.17
N GLY A 17 0.88 -17.43 21.22
CA GLY A 17 0.26 -16.13 21.40
C GLY A 17 -0.83 -15.92 20.36
N ILE A 18 -1.99 -15.41 20.80
CA ILE A 18 -3.03 -14.95 19.89
C ILE A 18 -2.43 -13.75 19.14
N ALA A 19 -2.05 -13.96 17.88
CA ALA A 19 -1.71 -12.86 17.00
C ALA A 19 -2.98 -12.03 16.80
N THR A 20 -3.11 -10.93 17.52
CA THR A 20 -4.03 -9.88 17.13
C THR A 20 -3.45 -9.30 15.84
N ALA A 21 -4.03 -9.68 14.70
CA ALA A 21 -3.78 -8.94 13.48
C ALA A 21 -4.34 -7.54 13.73
N GLY A 22 -3.47 -6.61 14.18
CA GLY A 22 -3.78 -5.19 14.09
C GLY A 22 -4.29 -4.93 12.68
N GLN A 23 -5.34 -4.12 12.54
CA GLN A 23 -5.95 -3.86 11.22
C GLN A 23 -4.93 -3.10 10.36
N THR A 24 -4.07 -3.84 9.66
CA THR A 24 -3.14 -3.27 8.70
C THR A 24 -3.94 -2.66 7.56
N VAL A 25 -3.70 -1.38 7.30
CA VAL A 25 -4.35 -0.63 6.23
C VAL A 25 -3.37 -0.49 5.08
N VAL A 26 -3.83 -0.72 3.85
CA VAL A 26 -3.06 -0.40 2.65
C VAL A 26 -3.51 0.97 2.17
N VAL A 27 -2.55 1.86 1.91
CA VAL A 27 -2.82 3.18 1.31
C VAL A 27 -2.09 3.24 -0.02
N GLU A 28 -2.85 3.39 -1.11
CA GLU A 28 -2.30 3.48 -2.47
C GLU A 28 -2.36 4.91 -2.98
N LEU A 29 -1.22 5.57 -3.15
CA LEU A 29 -1.13 6.89 -3.77
C LEU A 29 -0.77 6.75 -5.26
N PHE A 30 -1.67 7.22 -6.12
CA PHE A 30 -1.41 7.38 -7.56
C PHE A 30 -0.78 8.75 -7.83
N THR A 31 0.54 8.77 -8.07
CA THR A 31 1.39 9.97 -8.19
C THR A 31 2.24 9.96 -9.46
N SER A 32 2.99 11.03 -9.74
CA SER A 32 4.01 11.09 -10.80
C SER A 32 4.99 12.23 -10.53
N GLN A 33 6.26 12.07 -10.90
CA GLN A 33 7.23 13.16 -10.91
C GLN A 33 6.82 14.31 -11.84
N GLY A 34 6.08 14.01 -12.91
CA GLY A 34 5.57 15.01 -13.84
C GLY A 34 4.34 15.79 -13.34
N CYS A 35 3.79 15.40 -12.18
CA CYS A 35 2.60 16.02 -11.59
C CYS A 35 2.99 17.11 -10.58
N SER A 36 2.83 18.38 -10.95
CA SER A 36 3.22 19.52 -10.10
C SER A 36 2.43 19.64 -8.79
N SER A 37 1.22 19.07 -8.74
CA SER A 37 0.35 19.07 -7.56
C SER A 37 0.57 17.86 -6.64
N CYS A 38 1.40 16.90 -7.03
CA CYS A 38 1.63 15.66 -6.28
C CYS A 38 2.56 15.77 -5.05
N PRO A 39 3.58 16.66 -5.00
CA PRO A 39 4.54 16.69 -3.88
C PRO A 39 3.91 16.81 -2.47
N PRO A 40 2.80 17.55 -2.25
CA PRO A 40 2.12 17.54 -0.95
C PRO A 40 1.56 16.16 -0.56
N ALA A 41 1.02 15.39 -1.51
CA ALA A 41 0.48 14.05 -1.24
C ALA A 41 1.60 13.02 -1.02
N ASP A 42 2.72 13.15 -1.73
CA ASP A 42 3.90 12.29 -1.53
C ASP A 42 4.46 12.44 -0.11
N ARG A 43 4.45 13.67 0.44
CA ARG A 43 4.83 13.92 1.84
C ARG A 43 3.89 13.24 2.83
N ILE A 44 2.57 13.35 2.63
CA ILE A 44 1.58 12.69 3.49
C ILE A 44 1.76 11.17 3.45
N LEU A 45 1.98 10.59 2.26
CA LEU A 45 2.24 9.16 2.15
C LEU A 45 3.52 8.75 2.90
N SER A 46 4.57 9.59 2.85
CA SER A 46 5.81 9.34 3.58
C SER A 46 5.60 9.35 5.10
N GLU A 47 4.79 10.28 5.62
CA GLU A 47 4.39 10.31 7.04
C GLU A 47 3.56 9.07 7.41
N LEU A 48 2.64 8.64 6.53
CA LEU A 48 1.86 7.42 6.75
C LEU A 48 2.72 6.15 6.75
N ALA A 49 3.81 6.13 5.98
CA ALA A 49 4.72 5.00 5.90
C ALA A 49 5.52 4.78 7.19
N GLU A 50 5.57 5.76 8.10
CA GLU A 50 6.21 5.62 9.42
C GLU A 50 5.36 4.84 10.42
N ARG A 51 4.09 4.54 10.08
CA ARG A 51 3.18 3.80 10.96
C ARG A 51 3.31 2.29 10.76
N ASP A 52 3.46 1.56 11.86
CA ASP A 52 3.55 0.09 11.85
C ASP A 52 2.27 -0.61 11.35
N ASP A 53 1.13 0.08 11.34
CA ASP A 53 -0.17 -0.43 10.88
C ASP A 53 -0.52 -0.03 9.44
N VAL A 54 0.39 0.58 8.68
CA VAL A 54 0.14 1.05 7.32
C VAL A 54 1.13 0.48 6.31
N ILE A 55 0.61 -0.08 5.22
CA ILE A 55 1.38 -0.40 4.02
C ILE A 55 1.16 0.73 3.02
N ALA A 56 2.12 1.63 2.93
CA ALA A 56 2.08 2.78 2.02
C ALA A 56 2.69 2.43 0.65
N LEU A 57 1.92 2.60 -0.43
CA LEU A 57 2.33 2.31 -1.80
C LEU A 57 2.30 3.58 -2.67
N ALA A 58 3.46 3.99 -3.17
CA ALA A 58 3.57 5.04 -4.18
C ALA A 58 3.50 4.42 -5.58
N LEU A 59 2.35 4.55 -6.24
CA LEU A 59 2.08 3.98 -7.55
C LEU A 59 2.21 5.06 -8.63
N HIS A 60 3.40 5.14 -9.22
CA HIS A 60 3.69 6.14 -10.25
C HIS A 60 2.94 5.81 -11.56
N VAL A 61 2.11 6.76 -12.00
CA VAL A 61 1.30 6.63 -13.22
C VAL A 61 2.03 7.22 -14.43
N ASP A 62 1.80 6.64 -15.60
CA ASP A 62 2.50 6.98 -16.84
C ASP A 62 1.83 8.10 -17.66
N TYR A 63 0.58 8.46 -17.36
CA TYR A 63 -0.16 9.40 -18.17
C TYR A 63 0.31 10.86 -18.02
N TRP A 64 1.32 11.15 -17.20
CA TRP A 64 1.98 12.47 -17.17
C TRP A 64 3.21 12.54 -18.10
N ASP A 65 3.75 11.41 -18.54
CA ASP A 65 5.01 11.34 -19.31
C ASP A 65 4.92 12.06 -20.67
N TYR A 66 3.71 12.24 -21.20
CA TYR A 66 3.49 12.96 -22.46
C TYR A 66 3.88 14.44 -22.39
N LEU A 67 4.04 15.02 -21.19
CA LEU A 67 4.46 16.41 -20.99
C LEU A 67 5.97 16.63 -21.16
N GLY A 68 6.74 15.59 -21.48
CA GLY A 68 8.17 15.69 -21.79
C GLY A 68 9.11 15.39 -20.64
N TRP A 69 8.61 15.31 -19.39
CA TRP A 69 9.33 14.70 -18.28
C TRP A 69 8.87 13.26 -18.10
N LYS A 70 9.72 12.30 -18.46
CA LYS A 70 9.42 10.88 -18.28
C LYS A 70 9.77 10.44 -16.87
N ASP A 71 8.76 10.02 -16.11
CA ASP A 71 8.95 9.49 -14.77
C ASP A 71 9.53 8.06 -14.84
N LYS A 72 10.74 7.89 -14.29
CA LYS A 72 11.44 6.58 -14.32
C LYS A 72 10.77 5.51 -13.46
N PHE A 73 9.90 5.90 -12.54
CA PHE A 73 9.16 4.99 -11.67
C PHE A 73 7.77 4.66 -12.24
N ALA A 74 7.32 5.38 -13.27
CA ALA A 74 6.01 5.17 -13.85
C ALA A 74 5.90 3.82 -14.55
N ILE A 75 4.79 3.13 -14.29
CA ILE A 75 4.47 1.83 -14.90
C ILE A 75 3.04 1.90 -15.45
N PRO A 76 2.79 1.56 -16.73
CA PRO A 76 1.44 1.58 -17.31
C PRO A 76 0.41 0.75 -16.53
N GLY A 77 0.87 -0.29 -15.83
CA GLY A 77 0.06 -1.11 -14.92
C GLY A 77 -0.59 -0.29 -13.79
N HIS A 78 0.07 0.75 -13.27
CA HIS A 78 -0.47 1.61 -12.22
C HIS A 78 -1.63 2.48 -12.74
N THR A 79 -1.49 3.08 -13.92
CA THR A 79 -2.58 3.80 -14.59
C THR A 79 -3.77 2.88 -14.83
N LYS A 80 -3.52 1.63 -15.28
CA LYS A 80 -4.59 0.63 -15.45
C LYS A 80 -5.28 0.30 -14.12
N ARG A 81 -4.53 0.15 -13.04
CA ARG A 81 -5.06 -0.06 -11.68
C ARG A 81 -5.94 1.11 -11.23
N GLN A 82 -5.47 2.34 -11.40
CA GLN A 82 -6.25 3.55 -11.06
C GLN A 82 -7.57 3.63 -11.83
N ARG A 83 -7.54 3.33 -13.15
CA ARG A 83 -8.75 3.26 -13.97
C ARG A 83 -9.72 2.18 -13.48
N SER A 84 -9.20 1.06 -12.97
CA SER A 84 -10.02 0.01 -12.37
C SER A 84 -10.74 0.51 -11.11
N PHE A 85 -10.06 1.24 -10.23
CA PHE A 85 -10.72 1.88 -9.09
C PHE A 85 -11.78 2.87 -9.52
N GLY A 86 -11.46 3.79 -10.44
CA GLY A 86 -12.42 4.76 -10.97
C GLY A 86 -13.71 4.09 -11.45
N ARG A 87 -13.60 3.02 -12.24
CA ARG A 87 -14.76 2.22 -12.69
C ARG A 87 -15.53 1.59 -11.53
N ALA A 88 -14.85 1.01 -10.55
CA ALA A 88 -15.48 0.36 -9.40
C ALA A 88 -16.31 1.33 -8.56
N ILE A 89 -15.91 2.61 -8.51
CA ILE A 89 -16.62 3.68 -7.77
C ILE A 89 -17.51 4.57 -8.66
N GLY A 90 -17.78 4.15 -9.90
CA GLY A 90 -18.66 4.89 -10.83
C GLY A 90 -18.09 6.23 -11.34
N LYS A 91 -16.76 6.41 -11.30
CA LYS A 91 -16.07 7.58 -11.85
C LYS A 91 -15.55 7.29 -13.25
N HIS A 92 -15.77 8.25 -14.15
CA HIS A 92 -15.31 8.17 -15.55
C HIS A 92 -13.93 8.79 -15.77
N THR A 93 -13.38 9.49 -14.78
CA THR A 93 -12.10 10.17 -14.85
C THR A 93 -11.19 9.71 -13.70
N ILE A 94 -9.89 9.81 -13.93
CA ILE A 94 -8.82 9.59 -12.93
C ILE A 94 -8.00 10.88 -12.82
N TYR A 95 -7.31 11.06 -11.71
CA TYR A 95 -6.52 12.27 -11.43
C TYR A 95 -5.34 11.95 -10.52
N SER A 96 -4.31 12.79 -10.52
CA SER A 96 -3.23 12.74 -9.54
C SER A 96 -3.06 14.11 -8.89
N PRO A 97 -2.78 14.15 -7.57
CA PRO A 97 -2.67 13.00 -6.66
C PRO A 97 -4.02 12.39 -6.28
N GLN A 98 -4.10 11.05 -6.18
CA GLN A 98 -5.26 10.33 -5.63
C GLN A 98 -4.79 9.24 -4.66
N MET A 99 -5.30 9.25 -3.42
CA MET A 99 -5.15 8.13 -2.49
C MET A 99 -6.42 7.26 -2.50
N VAL A 100 -6.23 5.95 -2.42
CA VAL A 100 -7.28 4.93 -2.23
C VAL A 100 -6.96 4.13 -0.97
#